data_AF-A0A2D4GA98-F1
#
_entry.id   AF-A0A2D4GA98-F1
#
_cell.length_a   1.000
_cell.length_b   1.000
_cell.length_c   1.000
_cell.angle_alpha   90.00
_cell.angle_beta   90.00
_cell.angle_gamma   90.00
#
_symmetry.space_group_name_H-M   'P 1'
#
loop_
_entity.id
_entity.type
_entity.pdbx_description
1 polymer ?
#
loop_
_entity_poly.entity_id
_entity_poly.type
_entity_poly.pdbx_seq_one_letter_code
_entity_poly.pdbx_strand_id
1 'polypeptide(L)'
;VFLMCVYFQVQVTVNGQQVLAEKVSILRNWWEATSFQLERLQANPDCVAQEEMGLSKRTEPNFTLTFNPQEELPLLQEMALPAPRVAVLREEGSNGDREMVAAFLMAGFQVWDLTMQD
;
A
#
# COMPACT_ATOMS: atom_id res chain seq x y z
N VAL A 1 10.08 6.40 -3.54
CA VAL A 1 11.10 6.69 -2.50
C VAL A 1 10.87 5.74 -1.34
N PHE A 2 11.28 4.48 -1.51
CA PHE A 2 11.30 3.49 -0.43
C PHE A 2 12.73 3.49 0.09
N LEU A 3 13.01 4.32 1.10
CA LEU A 3 14.28 4.22 1.82
C LEU A 3 14.16 2.96 2.69
N MET A 4 14.81 1.88 2.27
CA MET A 4 15.05 0.72 3.12
C MET A 4 15.72 1.21 4.40
N CYS A 5 15.01 1.07 5.51
CA CYS A 5 15.41 1.58 6.83
C CYS A 5 16.47 0.65 7.44
N VAL A 6 17.67 0.63 6.87
CA VAL A 6 18.82 -0.12 7.42
C VAL A 6 19.69 0.78 8.32
N TYR A 7 19.44 2.09 8.33
CA TYR A 7 20.15 3.04 9.20
C TYR A 7 19.25 3.50 10.34
N PHE A 8 19.56 3.04 11.56
CA PHE A 8 18.85 3.41 12.79
C PHE A 8 19.07 4.88 13.23
N GLN A 9 19.97 5.62 12.56
CA GLN A 9 20.39 6.95 12.94
C GLN A 9 20.70 7.80 11.71
N VAL A 10 20.22 9.05 11.72
CA VAL A 10 20.57 10.11 10.78
C VAL A 10 21.70 10.93 11.37
N GLN A 11 22.82 11.03 10.65
CA GLN A 11 23.97 11.84 11.03
C GLN A 11 24.22 12.93 9.99
N VAL A 12 24.47 14.15 10.45
CA VAL A 12 24.84 15.28 9.60
C VAL A 12 26.09 15.93 10.17
N THR A 13 27.09 16.14 9.32
CA THR A 13 28.35 16.79 9.66
C THR A 13 28.61 17.97 8.73
N VAL A 14 29.04 19.10 9.29
CA VAL A 14 29.45 20.30 8.54
C VAL A 14 30.87 20.64 8.94
N ASN A 15 31.79 20.74 7.97
CA ASN A 15 33.21 21.01 8.19
C ASN A 15 33.89 20.05 9.20
N GLY A 16 33.49 18.77 9.18
CA GLY A 16 34.01 17.76 10.11
C GLY A 16 33.40 17.79 11.52
N GLN A 17 32.52 18.76 11.82
CA GLN A 17 31.78 18.81 13.07
C GLN A 17 30.40 18.16 12.91
N GLN A 18 30.04 17.24 13.81
CA GLN A 18 28.71 16.65 13.86
C GLN A 18 27.69 17.68 14.38
N VAL A 19 26.65 17.95 13.59
CA VAL A 19 25.57 18.90 13.91
C VAL A 19 24.23 18.23 14.17
N LEU A 20 24.03 16.99 13.70
CA LEU A 20 22.87 16.17 13.99
C LEU A 20 23.30 14.70 14.10
N ALA A 21 22.74 13.98 15.06
CA ALA A 21 22.97 12.55 15.23
C ALA A 21 21.78 11.91 15.95
N GLU A 22 20.66 11.78 15.26
CA GLU A 22 19.38 11.38 15.86
C GLU A 22 18.79 10.12 15.25
N LYS A 23 17.94 9.41 16.00
CA LYS A 23 17.24 8.24 15.47
C LYS A 23 16.20 8.67 14.45
N VAL A 24 16.07 7.91 13.35
CA VAL A 24 15.03 8.13 12.34
C VAL A 24 13.63 8.14 12.97
N SER A 25 13.38 7.29 13.98
CA SER A 25 12.10 7.25 14.68
C SER A 25 11.76 8.55 15.41
N ILE A 26 12.75 9.20 16.03
CA ILE A 26 12.57 10.49 16.72
C ILE A 26 12.24 11.57 15.70
N LEU A 27 13.04 11.65 14.62
CA LEU A 27 12.83 12.63 13.56
C LEU A 27 11.46 12.44 12.87
N ARG A 28 11.04 11.19 12.64
CA ARG A 28 9.72 10.88 12.08
C ARG A 28 8.59 11.27 13.02
N ASN A 29 8.73 11.04 14.32
CA ASN A 29 7.72 11.46 15.30
C ASN A 29 7.53 12.99 15.28
N TRP A 30 8.60 13.76 15.17
CA TRP A 30 8.49 15.23 15.04
C TRP A 30 7.83 15.64 13.72
N TRP A 31 8.18 14.96 12.63
CA TRP A 31 7.59 15.23 11.32
C TRP A 31 6.07 14.97 11.30
N GLU A 32 5.61 13.89 11.94
CA GLU A 32 4.19 13.50 11.98
C GLU A 32 3.35 14.20 13.04
N ALA A 33 3.96 14.89 14.01
CA ALA A 33 3.25 15.46 15.15
C ALA A 33 2.07 16.35 14.73
N THR A 34 2.24 17.15 13.67
CA THR A 34 1.17 18.01 13.14
C THR A 34 0.06 17.19 12.48
N SER A 35 0.38 16.14 11.73
CA SER A 35 -0.59 15.22 11.12
C SER A 35 -1.51 14.65 12.20
N PHE A 36 -0.93 14.12 13.29
CA PHE A 36 -1.70 13.56 14.40
C PHE A 36 -2.56 14.59 15.13
N GLN A 37 -2.12 15.85 15.25
CA GLN A 37 -3.00 16.89 15.80
C GLN A 37 -4.21 17.17 14.90
N LEU A 38 -4.01 17.19 13.58
CA LEU A 38 -5.10 17.42 12.62
C LEU A 38 -6.06 16.22 12.58
N GLU A 39 -5.55 14.99 12.63
CA GLU A 39 -6.37 13.78 12.61
C GLU A 39 -7.25 13.65 13.85
N ARG A 40 -6.76 14.03 15.04
CA ARG A 40 -7.58 14.05 16.27
C ARG A 40 -8.81 14.95 16.16
N LEU A 41 -8.82 15.93 15.24
CA LEU A 41 -9.96 16.81 14.99
C LEU A 41 -10.99 16.22 14.03
N GLN A 42 -10.64 15.17 13.28
CA GLN A 42 -11.42 14.69 12.13
C GLN A 42 -11.72 13.17 12.18
N ALA A 43 -10.95 12.42 12.95
CA ALA A 43 -11.07 10.97 13.12
C ALA A 43 -11.31 10.60 14.59
N ASN A 44 -11.55 9.32 14.86
CA ASN A 44 -11.69 8.82 16.22
C ASN A 44 -10.36 9.00 16.98
N PRO A 45 -10.31 9.79 18.07
CA PRO A 45 -9.08 10.04 18.82
C PRO A 45 -8.37 8.78 19.32
N ASP A 46 -9.13 7.72 19.64
CA ASP A 46 -8.55 6.45 20.11
C ASP A 46 -7.79 5.73 18.99
N CYS A 47 -8.30 5.75 17.76
CA CYS A 47 -7.63 5.19 16.59
C CYS A 47 -6.34 5.96 16.28
N VAL A 48 -6.41 7.30 16.32
CA VAL A 48 -5.25 8.17 16.08
C VAL A 48 -4.17 7.95 17.16
N ALA A 49 -4.56 7.83 18.43
CA ALA A 49 -3.63 7.52 19.51
C ALA A 49 -2.95 6.14 19.33
N GLN A 50 -3.71 5.13 18.87
CA GLN A 50 -3.16 3.80 18.56
C GLN A 50 -2.14 3.86 17.42
N GLU A 51 -2.45 4.60 16.35
CA GLU A 51 -1.54 4.78 15.21
C GLU A 51 -0.24 5.49 15.63
N GLU A 52 -0.35 6.60 16.35
CA GLU A 52 0.81 7.38 16.83
C GLU A 52 1.71 6.56 17.74
N MET A 53 1.15 5.81 18.69
CA MET A 53 1.91 4.90 19.56
C MET A 53 2.59 3.77 18.76
N GLY A 54 1.90 3.22 17.76
CA GLY A 54 2.40 2.13 16.91
C GLY A 54 3.51 2.57 15.95
N LEU A 55 3.46 3.82 15.49
CA LEU A 55 4.36 4.36 14.48
C LEU A 55 5.84 4.22 14.89
N SER A 56 6.16 4.51 16.15
CA SER A 56 7.54 4.43 16.68
C SER A 56 8.10 3.00 16.77
N LYS A 57 7.23 1.99 16.78
CA LYS A 57 7.56 0.56 16.92
C LYS A 57 7.43 -0.21 15.61
N ARG A 58 6.94 0.43 14.54
CA ARG A 58 6.65 -0.22 13.27
C ARG A 58 7.95 -0.68 12.61
N THR A 59 8.11 -2.00 12.49
CA THR A 59 9.17 -2.63 11.69
C THR A 59 8.64 -3.00 10.30
N GLU A 60 9.52 -3.45 9.42
CA GLU A 60 9.08 -4.02 8.16
C GLU A 60 8.13 -5.20 8.38
N PRO A 61 7.06 -5.33 7.57
CA PRO A 61 6.21 -6.50 7.61
C PRO A 61 7.02 -7.72 7.14
N ASN A 62 6.90 -8.83 7.87
CA ASN A 62 7.45 -10.10 7.44
C ASN A 62 6.42 -10.82 6.56
N PHE A 63 6.70 -10.89 5.25
CA PHE A 63 5.88 -11.63 4.31
C PHE A 63 6.46 -13.03 4.10
N THR A 64 5.73 -14.05 4.53
CA THR A 64 6.04 -15.45 4.21
C THR A 64 5.07 -15.94 3.13
N LEU A 65 5.59 -16.36 1.99
CA LEU A 65 4.79 -16.88 0.88
C LEU A 65 4.85 -18.40 0.85
N THR A 66 3.71 -19.05 0.65
CA THR A 66 3.60 -20.51 0.45
C THR A 66 3.62 -20.90 -1.03
N PHE A 67 3.83 -19.94 -1.93
CA PHE A 67 3.88 -20.11 -3.38
C PHE A 67 4.98 -19.22 -3.97
N ASN A 68 5.39 -19.50 -5.21
CA ASN A 68 6.34 -18.67 -5.93
C ASN A 68 5.59 -17.56 -6.70
N PRO A 69 5.74 -16.27 -6.35
CA PRO A 69 5.04 -15.19 -7.04
C PRO A 69 5.57 -14.92 -8.46
N GLN A 70 6.72 -15.49 -8.82
CA GLN A 70 7.30 -15.40 -10.17
C GLN A 70 6.93 -16.59 -11.05
N GLU A 71 6.17 -17.55 -10.53
CA GLU A 71 5.70 -18.69 -11.33
C GLU A 71 4.66 -18.23 -12.34
N GLU A 72 4.98 -18.38 -13.62
CA GLU A 72 4.03 -18.12 -14.71
C GLU A 72 3.09 -19.32 -14.83
N LEU A 73 1.85 -19.15 -14.35
CA LEU A 73 0.77 -20.11 -14.56
C LEU A 73 0.16 -19.89 -15.95
N PRO A 74 -0.29 -20.97 -16.64
CA PRO A 74 -0.99 -20.84 -17.92
C PRO A 74 -2.19 -19.90 -17.78
N LEU A 75 -2.36 -18.98 -18.74
CA LEU A 75 -3.50 -18.07 -18.73
C LEU A 75 -4.80 -18.87 -18.91
N LEU A 76 -5.91 -18.41 -18.33
CA LEU A 76 -7.18 -19.15 -18.42
C LEU A 76 -7.65 -19.35 -19.86
N GLN A 77 -7.35 -18.40 -20.75
CA GLN A 77 -7.63 -18.51 -22.18
C GLN A 77 -6.86 -19.66 -22.86
N GLU A 78 -5.70 -20.05 -22.32
CA GLU A 78 -4.92 -21.19 -22.80
C GLU A 78 -5.46 -22.53 -22.26
N MET A 79 -6.13 -22.49 -21.10
CA MET A 79 -6.70 -23.66 -20.44
C MET A 79 -8.15 -23.96 -20.90
N ALA A 80 -8.91 -22.96 -21.31
CA ALA A 80 -10.29 -23.08 -21.76
C ALA A 80 -10.60 -22.12 -22.92
N LEU A 81 -11.04 -22.67 -24.05
CA LEU A 81 -11.53 -21.92 -25.21
C LEU A 81 -13.04 -22.17 -25.41
N PRO A 82 -13.88 -21.11 -25.50
CA PRO A 82 -13.54 -19.69 -25.37
C PRO A 82 -13.15 -19.31 -23.92
N ALA A 83 -12.39 -18.22 -23.78
CA ALA A 83 -12.01 -17.69 -22.48
C ALA A 83 -13.25 -17.43 -21.59
N PRO A 84 -13.16 -17.67 -20.27
CA PRO A 84 -14.27 -17.43 -19.37
C PRO A 84 -14.67 -15.96 -19.37
N ARG A 85 -15.98 -15.70 -19.42
CA ARG A 85 -16.55 -14.35 -19.35
C ARG A 85 -16.77 -13.94 -17.90
N VAL A 86 -16.45 -12.69 -17.59
CA VAL A 86 -16.73 -12.07 -16.29
C VAL A 86 -17.34 -10.70 -16.50
N ALA A 87 -18.39 -10.40 -15.75
CA ALA A 87 -18.98 -9.09 -15.68
C ALA A 87 -18.39 -8.35 -14.46
N VAL A 88 -17.79 -7.19 -14.69
CA VAL A 88 -17.40 -6.25 -13.64
C VAL A 88 -18.50 -5.21 -13.56
N LEU A 89 -19.26 -5.24 -12.47
CA LEU A 89 -20.39 -4.35 -12.25
C LEU A 89 -19.91 -3.01 -11.69
N ARG A 90 -20.40 -1.92 -12.28
CA ARG A 90 -20.08 -0.55 -11.92
C ARG A 90 -21.37 0.23 -11.65
N GLU A 91 -21.38 0.97 -10.56
CA GLU A 91 -22.50 1.83 -10.17
C GLU A 91 -22.01 3.28 -10.05
N GLU A 92 -22.92 4.25 -10.13
CA GLU A 92 -22.56 5.64 -9.86
C GLU A 92 -21.93 5.78 -8.46
N GLY A 93 -20.72 6.34 -8.42
CA GLY A 93 -19.95 6.50 -7.18
C GLY A 93 -19.08 5.30 -6.79
N SER A 94 -19.13 4.17 -7.52
CA SER A 94 -18.14 3.10 -7.34
C SER A 94 -16.77 3.53 -7.87
N ASN A 95 -15.69 3.11 -7.20
CA ASN A 95 -14.31 3.32 -7.61
C ASN A 95 -13.52 2.02 -7.37
N GLY A 96 -12.61 1.67 -8.28
CA GLY A 96 -11.83 0.42 -8.22
C GLY A 96 -12.19 -0.62 -9.31
N ASP A 97 -13.20 -0.35 -10.12
CA ASP A 97 -13.64 -1.22 -11.23
C ASP A 97 -12.56 -1.38 -12.30
N ARG A 98 -11.81 -0.33 -12.61
CA ARG A 98 -10.73 -0.36 -13.61
C ARG A 98 -9.59 -1.31 -13.21
N GLU A 99 -9.19 -1.27 -11.95
CA GLU A 99 -8.19 -2.18 -11.39
C GLU A 99 -8.70 -3.63 -11.39
N MET A 100 -9.99 -3.83 -11.13
CA MET A 100 -10.63 -5.14 -11.19
C MET A 100 -10.68 -5.69 -12.61
N VAL A 101 -11.07 -4.87 -13.60
CA VAL A 101 -11.04 -5.23 -15.02
C VAL A 101 -9.62 -5.62 -15.44
N ALA A 102 -8.62 -4.83 -15.05
CA ALA A 102 -7.22 -5.11 -15.37
C ALA A 102 -6.75 -6.46 -14.79
N ALA A 103 -7.10 -6.76 -13.53
CA ALA A 103 -6.74 -8.02 -12.88
C ALA A 103 -7.33 -9.24 -13.62
N PHE A 104 -8.60 -9.17 -14.03
CA PHE A 104 -9.24 -10.27 -14.77
C PHE A 104 -8.70 -10.42 -16.20
N LEU A 105 -8.39 -9.32 -16.88
CA LEU A 105 -7.73 -9.37 -18.18
C LEU A 105 -6.35 -10.03 -18.08
N MET A 106 -5.55 -9.67 -17.06
CA MET A 106 -4.24 -10.30 -16.82
C MET A 106 -4.34 -11.79 -16.51
N ALA A 107 -5.44 -12.24 -15.91
CA ALA A 107 -5.72 -13.66 -15.68
C ALA A 107 -6.26 -14.39 -16.93
N GLY A 108 -6.54 -13.69 -18.04
CA GLY A 108 -7.01 -14.26 -19.29
C GLY A 108 -8.53 -14.39 -19.42
N PHE A 109 -9.32 -13.59 -18.69
CA PHE A 109 -10.77 -13.54 -18.86
C PHE A 109 -11.20 -12.63 -20.02
N GLN A 110 -12.38 -12.90 -20.56
CA GLN A 110 -13.12 -11.93 -21.35
C GLN A 110 -13.97 -11.05 -20.41
N VAL A 111 -13.49 -9.83 -20.16
CA VAL A 111 -14.12 -8.92 -19.20
C VAL A 111 -15.17 -8.03 -19.87
N TRP A 112 -16.33 -7.92 -19.23
CA TRP A 112 -17.41 -7.02 -19.58
C TRP A 112 -17.55 -5.98 -18.46
N ASP A 113 -17.22 -4.73 -18.75
CA ASP A 113 -17.54 -3.61 -17.85
C ASP A 113 -19.01 -3.26 -18.06
N LEU A 114 -19.83 -3.47 -17.02
CA LEU A 114 -21.26 -3.25 -17.05
C LEU A 114 -21.64 -2.19 -16.04
N THR A 115 -22.30 -1.14 -16.50
CA THR A 115 -22.99 -0.21 -15.62
C THR A 115 -24.32 -0.80 -15.15
N MET A 116 -24.80 -0.36 -13.99
CA MET A 116 -26.13 -0.75 -13.51
C MET A 116 -27.29 -0.24 -14.40
N GLN A 117 -26.97 0.54 -15.44
CA GLN A 117 -27.91 1.09 -16.42
C GLN A 117 -27.82 0.40 -17.79
N ASP A 118 -26.87 -0.53 -17.98
CA ASP A 118 -26.74 -1.34 -19.20
C ASP A 118 -27.84 -2.40 -19.33
#